data_AF-A0A2I0SZU3-F1
#
_entry.id   AF-A0A2I0SZU3-F1
#
_cell.length_a   1.000
_cell.length_b   1.000
_cell.length_c   1.000
_cell.angle_alpha   90.00
_cell.angle_beta   90.00
_cell.angle_gamma   90.00
#
_symmetry.space_group_name_H-M   'P 1'
#
loop_
_entity.id
_entity.type
_entity.pdbx_description
1 polymer ?
#
loop_
_entity_poly.entity_id
_entity_poly.type
_entity_poly.pdbx_seq_one_letter_code
_entity_poly.pdbx_strand_id
1 'polypeptide(L)'
;MSIEHRVLGLVLLAGTLATGNPLHRRDLEPTKQMRLDMAPTAFNDQYRGCSHMMEEELGEVNRTEFTNNALSTLRNAQSRRCHQVYWGIWDIRFTTRHQDLIRFGQFTSTSLRNKSALDFGQDTFFSVYTCYGIPIRDFSFYPNEDEVIILHYKGFKVTNITKRWDRACIQLHSQDTFRTYNC
;
A
#
# COMPACT_ATOMS: atom_id res chain seq x y z
N MET A 1 -18.70 -29.38 -16.47
CA MET A 1 -17.78 -30.50 -16.16
C MET A 1 -16.41 -29.90 -16.01
N SER A 2 -16.02 -29.51 -14.79
CA SER A 2 -15.15 -30.25 -13.85
C SER A 2 -13.84 -29.46 -13.78
N ILE A 3 -13.63 -28.55 -12.82
CA ILE A 3 -12.97 -28.78 -11.52
C ILE A 3 -11.95 -29.92 -11.59
N GLU A 4 -10.67 -29.55 -11.53
CA GLU A 4 -9.45 -30.27 -11.10
C GLU A 4 -8.28 -29.42 -11.68
N HIS A 5 -7.60 -28.56 -10.94
CA HIS A 5 -6.38 -28.91 -10.21
C HIS A 5 -6.09 -27.85 -9.15
N ARG A 6 -6.26 -28.21 -7.87
CA ARG A 6 -5.68 -27.52 -6.72
C ARG A 6 -4.54 -28.38 -6.19
N VAL A 7 -3.41 -27.74 -5.93
CA VAL A 7 -2.45 -28.06 -4.86
C VAL A 7 -1.77 -29.43 -4.98
N LEU A 8 -0.54 -29.44 -5.49
CA LEU A 8 0.44 -30.46 -5.17
C LEU A 8 1.75 -29.81 -4.68
N GLY A 9 2.04 -30.05 -3.41
CA GLY A 9 3.23 -29.64 -2.68
C GLY A 9 3.18 -30.21 -1.27
N LEU A 10 2.97 -31.53 -1.15
CA LEU A 10 3.01 -32.28 0.11
C LEU A 10 4.48 -32.52 0.51
N VAL A 11 4.92 -32.06 1.69
CA VAL A 11 5.05 -32.78 2.98
C VAL A 11 6.44 -33.37 3.24
N LEU A 12 7.05 -32.97 4.37
CA LEU A 12 7.75 -33.90 5.25
C LEU A 12 7.03 -33.93 6.61
N LEU A 13 6.75 -35.16 7.05
CA LEU A 13 5.93 -35.56 8.19
C LEU A 13 6.66 -35.52 9.53
N ALA A 14 5.94 -35.08 10.57
CA ALA A 14 5.71 -35.77 11.85
C ALA A 14 4.75 -34.88 12.66
N GLY A 15 3.62 -35.28 13.26
CA GLY A 15 3.08 -36.58 13.65
C GLY A 15 2.30 -36.31 14.95
N THR A 16 0.96 -36.29 14.91
CA THR A 16 0.01 -36.68 15.97
C THR A 16 -1.42 -36.28 15.56
N LEU A 17 -2.35 -37.22 15.75
CA LEU A 17 -3.79 -37.03 15.59
C LEU A 17 -4.33 -36.14 16.71
N ALA A 18 -4.83 -34.97 16.33
CA ALA A 18 -5.82 -34.24 17.13
C ALA A 18 -6.90 -33.74 16.17
N THR A 19 -8.10 -34.28 16.31
CA THR A 19 -9.33 -33.69 15.75
C THR A 19 -9.55 -32.36 16.46
N GLY A 20 -8.97 -31.29 15.90
CA GLY A 20 -9.21 -29.92 16.30
C GLY A 20 -9.53 -29.12 15.04
N ASN A 21 -10.60 -28.33 15.09
CA ASN A 21 -10.79 -27.23 14.15
C ASN A 21 -9.46 -26.46 13.98
N PRO A 22 -9.15 -25.87 12.80
CA PRO A 22 -7.95 -25.07 12.67
C PRO A 22 -8.07 -23.87 13.60
N LEU A 23 -7.49 -24.03 14.79
CA LEU A 23 -7.33 -23.00 15.80
C LEU A 23 -6.47 -21.94 15.15
N HIS A 24 -7.13 -20.84 14.87
CA HIS A 24 -6.55 -19.67 14.28
C HIS A 24 -5.41 -19.22 15.21
N ARG A 25 -4.19 -19.15 14.67
CA ARG A 25 -2.96 -18.65 15.30
C ARG A 25 -3.07 -17.15 15.65
N ARG A 26 -4.11 -16.73 16.36
CA ARG A 26 -4.41 -15.33 16.74
C ARG A 26 -4.30 -15.06 18.25
N ASP A 27 -4.07 -16.08 19.07
CA ASP A 27 -4.19 -15.93 20.53
C ASP A 27 -2.86 -15.73 21.28
N LEU A 28 -1.72 -15.53 20.61
CA LEU A 28 -0.43 -15.40 21.31
C LEU A 28 0.28 -14.04 21.21
N GLU A 29 -0.10 -13.15 20.29
CA GLU A 29 0.59 -11.85 20.17
C GLU A 29 -0.42 -10.69 20.13
N PRO A 30 -0.34 -9.72 21.07
CA PRO A 30 -1.17 -8.53 21.05
C PRO A 30 -0.94 -7.73 19.78
N THR A 31 -2.02 -7.21 19.17
CA THR A 31 -1.91 -6.30 18.00
C THR A 31 -0.97 -5.14 18.32
N LYS A 32 0.05 -4.95 17.48
CA LYS A 32 1.04 -3.89 17.66
C LYS A 32 0.40 -2.53 17.39
N GLN A 33 0.51 -1.61 18.34
CA GLN A 33 0.08 -0.23 18.13
C GLN A 33 1.21 0.61 17.54
N MET A 34 0.90 1.38 16.50
CA MET A 34 1.83 2.32 15.87
C MET A 34 1.17 3.69 15.72
N ARG A 35 1.90 4.77 15.97
CA ARG A 35 1.38 6.13 15.77
C ARG A 35 1.72 6.58 14.35
N LEU A 36 0.73 7.15 13.63
CA LEU A 36 0.99 7.80 12.36
C LEU A 36 1.59 9.19 12.59
N ASP A 37 2.53 9.55 11.74
CA ASP A 37 3.18 10.87 11.72
C ASP A 37 3.53 11.26 10.28
N MET A 38 4.31 12.34 10.13
CA MET A 38 4.74 12.86 8.83
C MET A 38 5.92 12.09 8.20
N ALA A 39 6.30 10.94 8.77
CA ALA A 39 7.45 10.13 8.39
C ALA A 39 8.72 10.97 8.19
N PRO A 40 9.22 11.65 9.25
CA PRO A 40 10.29 12.64 9.12
C PRO A 40 11.63 12.05 8.66
N THR A 41 11.84 10.76 8.91
CA THR A 41 13.06 10.03 8.52
C THR A 41 12.95 9.34 7.16
N ALA A 42 11.78 9.42 6.50
CA ALA A 42 11.59 8.79 5.20
C ALA A 42 12.26 9.60 4.10
N PHE A 43 12.97 8.90 3.22
CA PHE A 43 13.46 9.47 1.96
C PHE A 43 12.25 9.90 1.12
N ASN A 44 12.20 11.17 0.72
CA ASN A 44 11.05 11.77 0.04
C ASN A 44 11.41 12.64 -1.16
N ASP A 45 12.58 12.36 -1.75
CA ASP A 45 13.03 13.04 -2.94
C ASP A 45 12.07 12.80 -4.11
N GLN A 46 11.88 13.83 -4.93
CA GLN A 46 11.05 13.77 -6.13
C GLN A 46 11.87 14.02 -7.39
N TYR A 47 13.18 14.12 -7.25
CA TYR A 47 14.16 14.37 -8.28
C TYR A 47 13.82 15.59 -9.14
N ARG A 48 13.28 16.65 -8.52
CA ARG A 48 12.83 17.83 -9.27
C ARG A 48 14.06 18.60 -9.73
N GLY A 49 14.21 18.74 -11.04
CA GLY A 49 15.33 19.44 -11.68
C GLY A 49 16.57 18.58 -11.91
N CYS A 50 16.66 17.41 -11.28
CA CYS A 50 17.78 16.46 -11.42
C CYS A 50 17.37 15.12 -12.04
N SER A 51 16.13 14.99 -12.53
CA SER A 51 15.68 13.72 -13.13
C SER A 51 16.56 13.27 -14.29
N HIS A 52 17.08 14.20 -15.10
CA HIS A 52 18.00 13.90 -16.18
C HIS A 52 19.33 13.30 -15.68
N MET A 53 19.87 13.81 -14.57
CA MET A 53 21.09 13.26 -13.95
C MET A 53 20.81 11.85 -13.43
N MET A 54 19.68 11.63 -12.77
CA MET A 54 19.28 10.30 -12.33
C MET A 54 19.06 9.34 -13.52
N GLU A 55 18.47 9.82 -14.61
CA GLU A 55 18.28 9.04 -15.85
C GLU A 55 19.63 8.69 -16.53
N GLU A 56 20.64 9.56 -16.44
CA GLU A 56 21.99 9.33 -16.95
C GLU A 56 22.76 8.30 -16.12
N GLU A 57 22.70 8.40 -14.78
CA GLU A 57 23.27 7.40 -13.86
C GLU A 57 22.60 6.02 -14.00
N LEU A 58 21.32 5.98 -14.38
CA LEU A 58 20.61 4.74 -14.70
C LEU A 58 21.12 4.05 -15.98
N GLY A 59 21.97 4.71 -16.78
CA GLY A 59 22.64 4.12 -17.94
C GLY A 59 23.54 2.94 -17.60
N GLU A 60 24.10 2.91 -16.38
CA GLU A 60 24.90 1.79 -15.85
C GLU A 60 24.01 0.62 -15.36
N VAL A 61 22.73 0.87 -15.06
CA VAL A 61 21.70 -0.12 -14.67
C VAL A 61 20.84 -0.53 -15.88
N ASN A 62 21.39 -0.41 -17.08
CA ASN A 62 20.67 -0.74 -18.29
C ASN A 62 20.85 -2.21 -18.66
N ARG A 63 19.88 -3.08 -18.31
CA ARG A 63 19.77 -4.34 -19.05
C ARG A 63 18.39 -4.84 -19.45
N THR A 64 17.27 -4.49 -18.82
CA THR A 64 15.96 -4.98 -19.31
C THR A 64 14.71 -4.28 -18.77
N GLU A 65 14.80 -3.45 -17.72
CA GLU A 65 13.60 -3.04 -16.98
C GLU A 65 12.90 -1.77 -17.52
N PHE A 66 13.62 -0.87 -18.20
CA PHE A 66 13.09 0.43 -18.64
C PHE A 66 12.69 0.52 -20.13
N THR A 67 12.90 -0.54 -20.93
CA THR A 67 12.55 -0.55 -22.37
C THR A 67 11.06 -0.63 -22.66
N ASN A 68 10.21 -0.79 -21.65
CA ASN A 68 8.76 -0.79 -21.81
C ASN A 68 8.21 0.64 -21.61
N ASN A 69 7.24 1.03 -22.47
CA ASN A 69 6.49 2.30 -22.45
C ASN A 69 5.72 2.61 -21.12
N ALA A 70 6.05 1.93 -20.02
CA ALA A 70 5.50 2.13 -18.70
C ALA A 70 5.73 3.56 -18.21
N LEU A 71 6.94 4.13 -18.40
CA LEU A 71 7.25 5.48 -17.90
C LEU A 71 6.39 6.57 -18.56
N SER A 72 6.20 6.52 -19.88
CA SER A 72 5.34 7.46 -20.60
C SER A 72 3.87 7.29 -20.23
N THR A 73 3.43 6.04 -20.00
CA THR A 73 2.07 5.73 -19.54
C THR A 73 1.82 6.24 -18.13
N LEU A 74 2.75 6.05 -17.19
CA LEU A 74 2.63 6.53 -15.80
C LEU A 74 2.68 8.06 -15.73
N ARG A 75 3.51 8.72 -16.55
CA ARG A 75 3.53 10.19 -16.68
C ARG A 75 2.18 10.74 -17.15
N ASN A 76 1.51 10.06 -18.08
CA ASN A 76 0.17 10.43 -18.56
C ASN A 76 -0.95 10.00 -17.60
N ALA A 77 -0.74 8.93 -16.82
CA ALA A 77 -1.65 8.44 -15.79
C ALA A 77 -1.71 9.36 -14.56
N GLN A 78 -0.79 10.31 -14.44
CA GLN A 78 -0.85 11.48 -13.54
C GLN A 78 -1.97 12.47 -13.95
N SER A 79 -3.14 11.93 -14.29
CA SER A 79 -4.38 12.67 -14.45
C SER A 79 -4.71 13.39 -13.14
N ARG A 80 -5.26 14.61 -13.20
CA ARG A 80 -5.79 15.32 -12.01
C ARG A 80 -7.01 14.63 -11.37
N ARG A 81 -7.25 13.36 -11.67
CA ARG A 81 -8.36 12.57 -11.16
C ARG A 81 -8.00 12.06 -9.78
N CYS A 82 -8.91 12.30 -8.85
CA CYS A 82 -8.82 11.77 -7.52
C CYS A 82 -9.55 10.43 -7.45
N HIS A 83 -9.02 9.53 -6.64
CA HIS A 83 -9.51 8.18 -6.48
C HIS A 83 -9.83 7.93 -5.01
N GLN A 84 -10.94 7.23 -4.76
CA GLN A 84 -11.17 6.59 -3.47
C GLN A 84 -10.49 5.23 -3.50
N VAL A 85 -9.48 5.04 -2.66
CA VAL A 85 -8.70 3.80 -2.56
C VAL A 85 -8.70 3.27 -1.13
N TYR A 86 -8.36 1.98 -1.01
CA TYR A 86 -8.46 1.24 0.24
C TYR A 86 -7.19 0.44 0.50
N TRP A 87 -6.82 0.32 1.78
CA TRP A 87 -5.65 -0.43 2.21
C TRP A 87 -5.93 -1.10 3.56
N GLY A 88 -5.93 -2.43 3.57
CA GLY A 88 -6.15 -3.25 4.77
C GLY A 88 -4.83 -3.77 5.33
N ILE A 89 -4.73 -3.84 6.66
CA ILE A 89 -3.52 -4.26 7.38
C ILE A 89 -3.91 -5.20 8.54
N TRP A 90 -3.20 -6.33 8.64
CA TRP A 90 -3.23 -7.24 9.78
C TRP A 90 -2.18 -6.87 10.83
N ASP A 91 -2.42 -7.25 12.08
CA ASP A 91 -1.48 -7.25 13.20
C ASP A 91 -0.96 -5.88 13.66
N ILE A 92 -1.28 -4.80 12.92
CA ILE A 92 -0.90 -3.42 13.25
C ILE A 92 -2.15 -2.56 13.39
N ARG A 93 -2.24 -1.86 14.53
CA ARG A 93 -3.24 -0.85 14.81
C ARG A 93 -2.62 0.54 14.78
N PHE A 94 -2.93 1.30 13.73
CA PHE A 94 -2.49 2.68 13.65
C PHE A 94 -3.33 3.60 14.54
N THR A 95 -2.66 4.56 15.16
CA THR A 95 -3.27 5.58 16.02
C THR A 95 -2.91 6.97 15.51
N THR A 96 -3.89 7.88 15.56
CA THR A 96 -3.77 9.26 15.08
C THR A 96 -4.89 10.10 15.68
N ARG A 97 -4.91 11.40 15.43
CA ARG A 97 -5.96 12.33 15.83
C ARG A 97 -6.60 12.97 14.59
N HIS A 98 -7.85 13.40 14.75
CA HIS A 98 -8.54 14.15 13.73
C HIS A 98 -7.72 15.40 13.36
N GLN A 99 -7.61 15.69 12.07
CA GLN A 99 -6.78 16.76 11.47
C GLN A 99 -5.26 16.57 11.55
N ASP A 100 -4.74 15.47 12.10
CA ASP A 100 -3.31 15.17 11.97
C ASP A 100 -2.92 15.13 10.49
N LEU A 101 -1.74 15.66 10.20
CA LEU A 101 -1.08 15.47 8.92
C LEU A 101 -0.17 14.25 9.03
N ILE A 102 -0.28 13.34 8.07
CA ILE A 102 0.47 12.11 8.03
C ILE A 102 1.09 11.88 6.65
N ARG A 103 2.11 11.05 6.61
CA ARG A 103 2.74 10.53 5.40
C ARG A 103 3.06 9.06 5.62
N PHE A 104 2.91 8.24 4.58
CA PHE A 104 3.26 6.82 4.69
C PHE A 104 4.76 6.56 4.71
N GLY A 105 5.56 7.44 4.09
CA GLY A 105 7.02 7.36 4.09
C GLY A 105 7.61 6.28 3.18
N GLN A 106 6.75 5.54 2.49
CA GLN A 106 7.10 4.50 1.54
C GLN A 106 6.07 4.44 0.42
N PHE A 107 6.40 3.79 -0.69
CA PHE A 107 5.40 3.48 -1.70
C PHE A 107 4.30 2.63 -1.06
N THR A 108 3.07 3.09 -1.21
CA THR A 108 1.92 2.43 -0.58
C THR A 108 1.03 1.87 -1.68
N SER A 109 0.94 0.54 -1.72
CA SER A 109 0.02 -0.16 -2.60
C SER A 109 -1.38 -0.14 -1.99
N THR A 110 -2.36 0.27 -2.79
CA THR A 110 -3.77 0.41 -2.41
C THR A 110 -4.66 -0.14 -3.52
N SER A 111 -5.93 -0.37 -3.26
CA SER A 111 -6.89 -0.87 -4.25
C SER A 111 -8.05 0.10 -4.45
N LEU A 112 -8.55 0.23 -5.68
CA LEU A 112 -9.84 0.89 -5.96
C LEU A 112 -11.03 0.09 -5.39
N ARG A 113 -10.84 -1.19 -5.08
CA ARG A 113 -11.88 -2.08 -4.57
C ARG A 113 -11.69 -2.35 -3.09
N ASN A 114 -12.67 -1.91 -2.31
CA ASN A 114 -12.75 -2.20 -0.88
C ASN A 114 -12.61 -3.71 -0.60
N LYS A 115 -13.31 -4.55 -1.38
CA LYS A 115 -13.25 -6.02 -1.22
C LYS A 115 -11.83 -6.58 -1.35
N SER A 116 -11.04 -6.09 -2.32
CA SER A 116 -9.65 -6.54 -2.47
C SER A 116 -8.80 -6.10 -1.28
N ALA A 117 -8.96 -4.88 -0.79
CA ALA A 117 -8.22 -4.41 0.38
C ALA A 117 -8.56 -5.18 1.67
N LEU A 118 -9.80 -5.70 1.82
CA LEU A 118 -10.20 -6.49 2.99
C LEU A 118 -9.46 -7.82 3.12
N ASP A 119 -8.98 -8.38 2.00
CA ASP A 119 -8.19 -9.61 1.98
C ASP A 119 -6.80 -9.40 2.60
N PHE A 120 -6.27 -8.17 2.57
CA PHE A 120 -4.98 -7.77 3.16
C PHE A 120 -5.06 -7.36 4.63
N GLY A 121 -6.26 -7.11 5.17
CA GLY A 121 -6.49 -7.00 6.59
C GLY A 121 -7.52 -5.98 7.05
N GLN A 122 -7.85 -6.05 8.34
CA GLN A 122 -8.95 -5.28 8.93
C GLN A 122 -8.63 -4.69 10.30
N ASP A 123 -7.45 -4.95 10.87
CA ASP A 123 -7.08 -4.40 12.19
C ASP A 123 -6.82 -2.89 12.10
N THR A 124 -6.17 -2.47 11.02
CA THR A 124 -6.33 -1.12 10.48
C THR A 124 -6.83 -1.19 9.05
N PHE A 125 -7.86 -0.41 8.75
CA PHE A 125 -8.37 -0.25 7.39
C PHE A 125 -8.33 1.23 7.01
N PHE A 126 -7.62 1.55 5.93
CA PHE A 126 -7.53 2.91 5.41
C PHE A 126 -8.53 3.12 4.28
N SER A 127 -9.20 4.26 4.31
CA SER A 127 -10.04 4.77 3.23
C SER A 127 -9.47 6.11 2.79
N VAL A 128 -8.75 6.12 1.68
CA VAL A 128 -7.92 7.25 1.25
C VAL A 128 -8.51 7.88 0.01
N TYR A 129 -8.84 9.16 0.08
CA TYR A 129 -9.16 9.97 -1.10
C TYR A 129 -7.88 10.65 -1.60
N THR A 130 -7.35 10.22 -2.75
CA THR A 130 -6.05 10.67 -3.27
C THR A 130 -6.12 11.18 -4.70
N CYS A 131 -5.59 12.38 -4.94
CA CYS A 131 -5.40 12.95 -6.28
C CYS A 131 -4.03 12.63 -6.91
N TYR A 132 -3.26 11.77 -6.23
CA TYR A 132 -1.89 11.44 -6.60
C TYR A 132 -1.65 9.95 -6.77
N GLY A 133 -2.69 9.14 -6.60
CA GLY A 133 -2.62 7.70 -6.84
C GLY A 133 -2.47 7.41 -8.32
N ILE A 134 -1.58 6.49 -8.67
CA ILE A 134 -1.35 6.04 -10.04
C ILE A 134 -1.92 4.64 -10.17
N PRO A 135 -3.03 4.44 -10.90
CA PRO A 135 -3.52 3.10 -11.23
C PRO A 135 -2.48 2.37 -12.07
N ILE A 136 -2.11 1.16 -11.66
CA ILE A 136 -1.10 0.34 -12.34
C ILE A 136 -1.66 -1.01 -12.81
N ARG A 137 -2.98 -1.12 -12.96
CA ARG A 137 -3.66 -2.33 -13.43
C ARG A 137 -3.00 -2.98 -14.64
N ASP A 138 -2.59 -2.17 -15.63
CA ASP A 138 -2.00 -2.65 -16.89
C ASP A 138 -0.53 -3.11 -16.74
N PHE A 139 0.09 -2.83 -15.59
CA PHE A 139 1.45 -3.21 -15.24
C PHE A 139 1.52 -4.18 -14.05
N SER A 140 0.40 -4.46 -13.40
CA SER A 140 0.34 -5.31 -12.21
C SER A 140 0.25 -6.78 -12.59
N PHE A 141 0.91 -7.64 -11.82
CA PHE A 141 0.78 -9.09 -11.94
C PHE A 141 -0.63 -9.58 -11.56
N TYR A 142 -1.36 -8.81 -10.76
CA TYR A 142 -2.73 -9.08 -10.36
C TYR A 142 -3.69 -7.96 -10.81
N PRO A 143 -4.03 -7.85 -12.12
CA PRO A 143 -4.87 -6.75 -12.63
C PRO A 143 -6.24 -6.67 -11.96
N ASN A 144 -6.73 -7.80 -11.46
CA ASN A 144 -7.99 -7.83 -10.74
C ASN A 144 -7.94 -7.07 -9.42
N GLU A 145 -6.79 -6.86 -8.79
CA GLU A 145 -6.71 -6.11 -7.53
C GLU A 145 -7.00 -4.61 -7.72
N ASP A 146 -7.07 -4.12 -8.97
CA ASP A 146 -7.27 -2.71 -9.29
C ASP A 146 -6.33 -1.80 -8.48
N GLU A 147 -5.05 -2.18 -8.53
CA GLU A 147 -3.98 -1.59 -7.75
C GLU A 147 -3.70 -0.14 -8.14
N VAL A 148 -3.54 0.70 -7.13
CA VAL A 148 -3.18 2.11 -7.21
C VAL A 148 -2.01 2.37 -6.27
N ILE A 149 -0.91 2.84 -6.83
CA ILE A 149 0.28 3.21 -6.05
C ILE A 149 0.17 4.66 -5.58
N ILE A 150 0.36 4.85 -4.28
CA ILE A 150 0.56 6.18 -3.67
C ILE A 150 2.06 6.39 -3.44
N LEU A 151 2.57 7.51 -3.94
CA LEU A 151 3.99 7.86 -3.83
C LEU A 151 4.37 8.27 -2.40
N HIS A 152 5.58 7.89 -1.97
CA HIS A 152 6.07 8.01 -0.59
C HIS A 152 6.07 9.45 -0.03
N TYR A 153 6.18 10.47 -0.89
CA TYR A 153 6.32 11.86 -0.47
C TYR A 153 4.96 12.58 -0.32
N LYS A 154 3.86 11.92 -0.69
CA LYS A 154 2.51 12.50 -0.61
C LYS A 154 1.99 12.43 0.82
N GLY A 155 1.47 13.56 1.29
CA GLY A 155 0.85 13.63 2.60
C GLY A 155 -0.67 13.66 2.55
N PHE A 156 -1.25 13.42 3.72
CA PHE A 156 -2.67 13.26 3.89
C PHE A 156 -3.12 13.90 5.19
N LYS A 157 -4.33 14.44 5.18
CA LYS A 157 -5.01 14.90 6.38
C LYS A 157 -5.97 13.83 6.86
N VAL A 158 -5.95 13.55 8.16
CA VAL A 158 -6.92 12.66 8.80
C VAL A 158 -8.26 13.38 8.92
N THR A 159 -9.27 12.86 8.23
CA THR A 159 -10.62 13.44 8.19
C THR A 159 -11.60 12.74 9.12
N ASN A 160 -11.41 11.45 9.39
CA ASN A 160 -12.25 10.70 10.30
C ASN A 160 -11.50 9.48 10.84
N ILE A 161 -11.82 9.09 12.08
CA ILE A 161 -11.28 7.91 12.74
C ILE A 161 -12.45 7.21 13.40
N THR A 162 -12.71 5.97 13.00
CA THR A 162 -13.71 5.12 13.64
C THR A 162 -13.02 3.92 14.26
N LYS A 163 -13.34 3.63 15.52
CA LYS A 163 -12.84 2.45 16.23
C LYS A 163 -14.00 1.53 16.51
N ARG A 164 -13.88 0.26 16.10
CA ARG A 164 -14.89 -0.76 16.34
C ARG A 164 -14.22 -1.99 16.89
N TRP A 165 -14.48 -2.29 18.16
CA TRP A 165 -13.78 -3.35 18.89
C TRP A 165 -12.26 -3.14 18.81
N ASP A 166 -11.56 -4.11 18.24
CA ASP A 166 -10.12 -4.14 18.08
C ASP A 166 -9.65 -3.66 16.69
N ARG A 167 -10.52 -2.97 15.95
CA ARG A 167 -10.26 -2.48 14.59
C ARG A 167 -10.34 -0.97 14.50
N ALA A 168 -9.48 -0.37 13.70
CA ALA A 168 -9.50 1.05 13.38
C ALA A 168 -9.75 1.25 11.89
N CYS A 169 -10.70 2.12 11.54
CA CYS A 169 -10.85 2.63 10.18
C CYS A 169 -10.47 4.12 10.16
N ILE A 170 -9.46 4.45 9.36
CA ILE A 170 -8.86 5.78 9.25
C ILE A 170 -9.16 6.34 7.86
N GLN A 171 -9.84 7.48 7.83
CA GLN A 171 -10.14 8.19 6.60
C GLN A 171 -9.12 9.30 6.37
N LEU A 172 -8.60 9.33 5.17
CA LEU A 172 -7.53 10.22 4.76
C LEU A 172 -7.96 10.99 3.52
N HIS A 173 -7.61 12.27 3.46
CA HIS A 173 -7.82 13.11 2.29
C HIS A 173 -6.47 13.67 1.84
N SER A 174 -6.22 13.65 0.52
CA SER A 174 -4.99 14.20 -0.05
C SER A 174 -4.79 15.63 0.40
N GLN A 175 -3.56 15.91 0.81
CA GLN A 175 -3.12 17.22 1.26
C GLN A 175 -1.73 17.48 0.70
N ASP A 176 -1.50 18.67 0.16
CA ASP A 176 -0.14 19.05 -0.22
C ASP A 176 0.74 19.19 1.02
N THR A 177 1.96 18.66 0.92
CA THR A 177 2.92 18.68 2.02
C THR A 177 4.29 19.14 1.57
N PHE A 178 5.01 19.76 2.50
CA PHE A 178 6.37 20.22 2.33
C PHE A 178 7.37 19.05 2.25
N ARG A 179 8.42 19.26 1.47
CA ARG A 179 9.50 18.27 1.23
C ARG A 179 10.63 18.50 2.22
N THR A 180 11.41 17.47 2.47
CA THR A 180 12.65 17.58 3.27
C THR A 180 13.89 17.30 2.43
N TYR A 181 13.80 16.41 1.43
CA TYR A 181 14.90 16.08 0.54
C TYR A 181 14.56 16.47 -0.91
N ASN A 182 15.57 17.00 -1.57
CA ASN A 182 15.68 17.14 -3.02
C ASN A 182 17.17 17.06 -3.31
N CYS A 183 17.56 16.29 -4.32
CA CYS A 183 18.87 16.41 -4.97
C CYS A 183 19.41 17.86 -4.93
#